data_AF-A0A174GXX8-F1
#
_entry.id   AF-A0A174GXX8-F1
#
_cell.length_a   1.000
_cell.length_b   1.000
_cell.length_c   1.000
_cell.angle_alpha   90.00
_cell.angle_beta   90.00
_cell.angle_gamma   90.00
#
_symmetry.space_group_name_H-M   'P 1'
#
loop_
_entity.id
_entity.type
_entity.pdbx_description
1 polymer ?
#
loop_
_entity_poly.entity_id
_entity_poly.type
_entity_poly.pdbx_seq_one_letter_code
_entity_poly.pdbx_strand_id
1 'polypeptide(L)'
;MAREETNAQVLNNIDSEFINPIPVLYQSGYLTIKRYDEKLGIYRLGFPNREVEEGFVCFLLPYYVSVDKVESPFEIQKFVREVRAGD
;
A
#
# COMPACT_ATOMS: atom_id res chain seq x y z
N MET A 1 -4.59 -10.49 -1.51
CA MET A 1 -3.29 -10.81 -2.13
C MET A 1 -2.84 -9.61 -2.93
N ALA A 2 -1.91 -8.81 -2.41
CA ALA A 2 -1.17 -7.79 -3.16
C ALA A 2 0.30 -8.00 -2.79
N ARG A 3 1.15 -8.22 -3.80
CA ARG A 3 2.60 -8.45 -3.63
C ARG A 3 3.27 -7.39 -4.48
N GLU A 4 3.79 -6.36 -3.84
CA GLU A 4 4.52 -5.29 -4.53
C GLU A 4 6.01 -5.62 -4.58
N GLU A 5 6.57 -5.51 -5.78
CA GLU A 5 7.96 -5.80 -6.11
C GLU A 5 8.60 -4.50 -6.62
N THR A 6 9.75 -4.13 -6.07
CA THR A 6 10.43 -2.88 -6.42
C THR A 6 11.95 -3.02 -6.37
N ASN A 7 12.69 -2.06 -6.92
CA ASN A 7 14.15 -2.03 -6.94
C ASN A 7 14.71 -0.97 -5.98
N ALA A 8 16.03 -1.00 -5.72
CA ALA A 8 16.68 -0.07 -4.79
C ALA A 8 16.57 1.41 -5.22
N GLN A 9 16.55 1.69 -6.52
CA GLN A 9 16.51 3.08 -7.01
C GLN A 9 15.17 3.74 -6.69
N VAL A 10 14.06 3.00 -6.79
CA VAL A 10 12.73 3.49 -6.41
C VAL A 10 12.65 3.76 -4.91
N LEU A 11 13.16 2.87 -4.06
CA LEU A 11 13.14 3.04 -2.60
C LEU A 11 13.91 4.27 -2.10
N ASN A 12 14.99 4.61 -2.80
CA ASN A 12 15.88 5.71 -2.44
C ASN A 12 15.47 7.04 -3.09
N ASN A 13 14.48 7.05 -3.99
CA ASN A 13 14.05 8.27 -4.64
C ASN A 13 12.95 8.96 -3.80
N ILE A 14 13.16 10.24 -3.48
CA ILE A 14 12.23 11.10 -2.74
C ILE A 14 11.56 12.07 -3.72
N ASP A 15 11.26 11.61 -4.93
CA ASP A 15 10.40 12.37 -5.82
C ASP A 15 8.99 12.34 -5.21
N SER A 16 8.67 13.41 -4.50
CA SER A 16 7.39 13.69 -3.84
C SER A 16 6.25 13.99 -4.83
N GLU A 17 6.53 13.89 -6.12
CA GLU A 17 5.50 13.79 -7.13
C GLU A 17 4.72 12.51 -6.84
N PHE A 18 3.48 12.68 -6.38
CA PHE A 18 2.49 11.73 -5.87
C PHE A 18 2.18 10.49 -6.76
N ILE A 19 3.06 10.13 -7.70
CA ILE A 19 2.87 9.08 -8.71
C ILE A 19 3.13 7.68 -8.12
N ASN A 20 4.05 7.54 -7.16
CA ASN A 20 4.34 6.24 -6.53
C ASN A 20 4.36 6.33 -4.99
N PRO A 21 3.41 5.72 -4.27
CA PRO A 21 3.37 5.77 -2.81
C PRO A 21 4.40 4.86 -2.13
N ILE A 22 5.01 3.92 -2.86
CA ILE A 22 5.90 2.90 -2.29
C ILE A 22 7.09 3.49 -1.51
N PRO A 23 7.85 4.48 -2.04
CA PRO A 23 9.00 5.03 -1.33
C PRO A 23 8.58 5.71 -0.02
N VAL A 24 7.46 6.44 -0.04
CA VAL A 24 6.91 7.10 1.15
C VAL A 24 6.48 6.08 2.20
N LEU A 25 5.74 5.04 1.80
CA LEU A 25 5.31 3.98 2.70
C LEU A 25 6.47 3.17 3.27
N TYR A 26 7.54 2.96 2.49
CA TYR A 26 8.75 2.30 2.96
C TYR A 26 9.53 3.17 3.95
N GLN A 27 9.78 4.45 3.64
CA GLN A 27 10.53 5.36 4.50
C GLN A 27 9.80 5.70 5.81
N SER A 28 8.47 5.76 5.77
CA SER A 28 7.63 5.97 6.97
C SER A 28 7.42 4.70 7.81
N GLY A 29 7.85 3.53 7.32
CA GLY A 29 7.80 2.27 8.06
C GLY A 29 6.51 1.44 7.89
N TYR A 30 5.60 1.84 7.00
CA TYR A 30 4.42 1.04 6.65
C TYR A 30 4.79 -0.22 5.87
N LEU A 31 5.77 -0.13 4.97
CA LEU A 31 6.31 -1.27 4.24
C LEU A 31 7.73 -1.58 4.70
N THR A 32 8.07 -2.86 4.74
CA THR A 32 9.42 -3.35 4.99
C THR A 32 9.81 -4.43 3.99
N ILE A 33 11.11 -4.72 3.88
CA ILE A 33 11.61 -5.80 3.03
C ILE A 33 11.21 -7.14 3.66
N LYS A 34 10.41 -7.93 2.93
CA LYS A 34 10.06 -9.30 3.32
C LYS A 34 10.97 -10.32 2.66
N ARG A 35 11.53 -10.00 1.49
CA ARG A 35 12.47 -10.84 0.74
C ARG A 35 13.27 -10.00 -0.24
N TYR A 36 14.49 -10.43 -0.52
CA TYR A 36 15.30 -9.94 -1.63
C TYR A 36 15.58 -11.10 -2.58
N ASP A 37 15.37 -10.88 -3.89
CA ASP A 37 15.80 -11.79 -4.94
C ASP A 37 17.11 -11.28 -5.53
N GLU A 38 18.22 -11.92 -5.15
CA GLU A 38 19.57 -11.53 -5.58
C GLU A 38 19.80 -11.68 -7.08
N LYS A 39 19.11 -12.60 -7.75
CA LYS A 39 19.28 -12.84 -9.18
C LYS A 39 18.65 -11.74 -10.01
N LEU A 40 17.54 -11.19 -9.52
CA LEU A 40 16.78 -10.15 -10.20
C LEU A 40 17.09 -8.74 -9.64
N GLY A 41 17.73 -8.64 -8.48
CA GLY A 41 17.96 -7.37 -7.80
C GLY A 41 16.67 -6.73 -7.28
N ILE A 42 15.65 -7.54 -6.96
CA ILE A 42 14.29 -7.10 -6.63
C ILE A 42 14.00 -7.32 -5.15
N TYR A 43 13.42 -6.31 -4.50
CA TYR A 43 12.88 -6.41 -3.15
C TYR A 43 11.38 -6.67 -3.22
N ARG A 44 10.94 -7.66 -2.44
CA ARG A 44 9.52 -7.85 -2.14
C ARG A 44 9.20 -7.14 -0.83
N LEU A 45 8.26 -6.22 -0.90
CA LEU A 45 7.80 -5.45 0.24
C LEU A 45 6.52 -6.04 0.86
N GLY A 46 6.24 -5.65 2.09
CA GLY A 46 4.98 -5.93 2.77
C GLY A 46 4.98 -5.33 4.17
N PHE A 47 3.83 -5.41 4.84
CA PHE A 47 3.72 -4.89 6.21
C PHE A 47 4.64 -5.64 7.18
N PRO A 48 5.24 -4.94 8.16
CA PRO A 48 6.12 -5.54 9.14
C PRO A 48 5.33 -6.50 10.05
N ASN A 49 4.13 -6.11 10.45
CA ASN A 49 3.22 -6.85 11.32
C ASN A 49 1.76 -6.46 11.03
N ARG A 50 0.84 -7.13 11.72
CA ARG A 50 -0.61 -6.95 11.55
C ARG A 50 -1.12 -5.58 12.04
N GLU A 51 -0.54 -5.03 13.10
CA GLU A 51 -0.94 -3.73 13.66
C GLU A 51 -0.70 -2.59 12.65
N VAL A 52 0.45 -2.62 11.97
CA VAL A 52 0.80 -1.63 10.95
C VAL A 52 -0.10 -1.77 9.70
N GLU A 53 -0.43 -3.01 9.31
CA GLU A 53 -1.39 -3.28 8.23
C GLU A 53 -2.79 -2.74 8.57
N GLU A 54 -3.30 -3.04 9.76
CA GLU A 54 -4.60 -2.56 10.24
C GLU A 54 -4.63 -1.03 10.33
N GLY A 55 -3.56 -0.41 10.86
CA GLY A 55 -3.43 1.04 10.93
C GLY A 55 -3.41 1.70 9.54
N PHE A 56 -2.71 1.09 8.58
CA PHE A 56 -2.70 1.58 7.20
C PHE A 56 -4.10 1.52 6.57
N VAL A 57 -4.78 0.37 6.67
CA VAL A 57 -6.11 0.17 6.08
C VAL A 57 -7.15 1.10 6.71
N CYS A 58 -7.11 1.29 8.03
CA CYS A 58 -8.09 2.11 8.73
C CYS A 58 -7.89 3.62 8.51
N PHE A 59 -6.64 4.08 8.35
CA PHE A 59 -6.34 5.51 8.47
C PHE A 59 -5.63 6.14 7.27
N LEU A 60 -4.87 5.37 6.46
CA LEU A 60 -4.05 5.91 5.38
C LEU A 60 -4.49 5.47 3.99
N LEU A 61 -5.04 4.27 3.86
CA LEU A 61 -5.57 3.76 2.58
C LEU A 61 -6.50 4.77 1.87
N PRO A 62 -7.42 5.49 2.54
CA PRO A 62 -8.29 6.47 1.88
C PRO A 62 -7.56 7.64 1.20
N TYR A 63 -6.30 7.91 1.58
CA TYR A 63 -5.50 9.00 1.01
C TYR A 63 -4.61 8.56 -0.16
N TYR A 64 -4.39 7.25 -0.31
CA TYR A 64 -3.54 6.66 -1.36
C TYR A 64 -4.32 5.97 -2.46
N VAL A 65 -5.55 5.55 -2.17
CA VAL A 65 -6.47 5.11 -3.22
C VAL A 65 -7.06 6.37 -3.83
N SER A 66 -6.57 6.74 -5.02
CA SER A 66 -7.27 7.66 -5.90
C SER A 66 -8.60 7.02 -6.31
N VAL A 67 -9.59 7.03 -5.41
CA VAL A 67 -10.95 7.17 -5.89
C VAL A 67 -10.92 8.55 -6.54
N ASP A 68 -11.24 8.63 -7.84
CA ASP A 68 -11.59 9.90 -8.46
C ASP A 68 -12.34 10.74 -7.43
N LYS A 69 -11.99 12.04 -7.33
CA LYS A 69 -12.37 13.01 -6.28
C LYS A 69 -13.89 13.18 -6.02
N VAL A 70 -14.72 12.15 -6.10
CA VAL A 70 -16.10 12.09 -5.68
C VAL A 70 -16.39 10.61 -5.38
N GLU A 71 -16.03 10.10 -4.20
CA GLU A 71 -16.96 9.25 -3.43
C GLU A 71 -16.39 8.88 -2.05
N SER A 72 -17.20 9.24 -1.07
CA SER A 72 -16.97 9.32 0.37
C SER A 72 -16.78 7.94 1.03
N PRO A 73 -16.31 7.86 2.29
CA PRO A 73 -16.30 6.66 3.17
C PRO A 73 -17.56 5.78 3.16
N PHE A 74 -18.67 6.25 2.61
CA PHE A 74 -19.89 5.49 2.34
C PHE A 74 -19.67 4.30 1.39
N GLU A 75 -18.81 4.43 0.38
CA GLU A 75 -18.57 3.36 -0.60
C GLU A 75 -17.69 2.23 -0.04
N ILE A 76 -16.76 2.52 0.89
CA ILE A 76 -16.01 1.48 1.61
C ILE A 76 -16.98 0.64 2.47
N GLN A 77 -17.93 1.29 3.12
CA GLN A 77 -18.95 0.59 3.90
C GLN A 77 -19.89 -0.25 3.02
N LYS A 78 -20.22 0.23 1.83
CA LYS A 78 -21.04 -0.48 0.85
C LYS A 78 -20.32 -1.67 0.24
N PHE A 79 -19.07 -1.50 -0.18
CA PHE A 79 -18.22 -2.59 -0.67
C PHE A 79 -18.04 -3.71 0.37
N VAL A 80 -17.80 -3.36 1.64
CA VAL A 80 -17.70 -4.37 2.72
C VAL A 80 -19.03 -5.08 2.96
N ARG A 81 -20.18 -4.42 2.74
CA ARG A 81 -21.50 -5.06 2.82
C ARG A 81 -21.78 -5.99 1.64
N GLU A 82 -21.48 -5.56 0.42
CA GLU A 82 -21.69 -6.35 -0.80
C GLU A 82 -20.85 -7.63 -0.79
N VAL A 83 -19.56 -7.52 -0.44
CA VAL A 83 -18.67 -8.70 -0.30
C VAL A 83 -19.11 -9.65 0.82
N ARG A 84 -19.77 -9.14 1.88
CA ARG A 84 -20.34 -9.99 2.95
C ARG A 84 -21.70 -10.58 2.57
N ALA A 85 -22.44 -9.93 1.70
CA ALA A 85 -23.72 -10.41 1.17
C ALA A 85 -23.51 -11.48 0.08
N GLY A 86 -22.31 -11.56 -0.51
CA GLY A 86 -21.92 -12.62 -1.44
C GLY A 86 -22.29 -12.34 -2.89
N ASP A 87 -22.49 -11.07 -3.26
CA ASP A 87 -22.53 -10.61 -4.66
C ASP A 87 -21.12 -10.27 -5.16
#